data_AF-A0A941VT59-F1
#
_entry.id   AF-A0A941VT59-F1
#
_cell.length_a   1.000
_cell.length_b   1.000
_cell.length_c   1.000
_cell.angle_alpha   90.00
_cell.angle_beta   90.00
_cell.angle_gamma   90.00
#
_symmetry.space_group_name_H-M   'P 1'
#
loop_
_entity.id
_entity.type
_entity.pdbx_description
1 polymer ?
#
loop_
_entity_poly.entity_id
_entity_poly.type
_entity_poly.pdbx_seq_one_letter_code
_entity_poly.pdbx_strand_id
1 'polypeptide(L)'
;VPMGPDRTQLTLFPEDTGRFAAEAGRAGMAADGPHPALLVQGDDELGALARVNQTLTDAGVGVFAATGVADGRGSFGYVVYVRPGDVDRAVKLFS
;
A
#
# COMPACT_ATOMS: atom_id res chain seq x y z
N VAL A 1 -0.71 -10.57 -8.54
CA VAL A 1 -0.52 -11.56 -9.63
C VAL A 1 -0.32 -12.92 -8.98
N PRO A 2 -1.05 -13.98 -9.35
CA PRO A 2 -0.83 -15.32 -8.82
C PRO A 2 0.60 -15.79 -9.13
N MET A 3 1.26 -16.40 -8.15
CA MET A 3 2.65 -16.87 -8.25
C MET A 3 2.69 -18.36 -8.60
N GLY A 4 1.99 -18.74 -9.66
CA GLY A 4 1.81 -20.14 -10.10
C GLY A 4 0.41 -20.72 -9.81
N PRO A 5 0.13 -21.94 -10.30
CA PRO A 5 -1.21 -22.56 -10.24
C PRO A 5 -1.68 -22.91 -8.83
N ASP A 6 -0.76 -23.23 -7.92
CA ASP A 6 -1.08 -23.76 -6.59
C ASP A 6 -0.72 -22.81 -5.44
N ARG A 7 -0.41 -21.54 -5.76
CA ARG A 7 0.07 -20.56 -4.77
C ARG A 7 -0.72 -19.26 -4.83
N THR A 8 -1.38 -18.95 -3.73
CA THR A 8 -1.97 -17.62 -3.47
C THR A 8 -1.01 -16.79 -2.64
N GLN A 9 -0.81 -15.53 -3.03
CA GLN A 9 -0.12 -14.54 -2.21
C GLN A 9 -1.12 -13.46 -1.82
N LEU A 10 -1.16 -13.17 -0.53
CA LEU A 10 -1.98 -12.10 0.04
C LEU A 10 -1.03 -11.03 0.58
N THR A 11 -1.36 -9.77 0.35
CA THR A 11 -0.73 -8.65 1.02
C THR A 11 -1.68 -8.19 2.12
N LEU A 12 -1.16 -8.09 3.34
CA LEU A 12 -1.91 -7.73 4.53
C LEU A 12 -1.25 -6.53 5.22
N PHE A 13 -2.07 -5.61 5.71
CA PHE A 13 -1.65 -4.45 6.50
C PHE A 13 -2.25 -4.61 7.90
N PRO A 14 -1.65 -5.43 8.78
CA PRO A 14 -2.20 -5.70 10.10
C PRO A 14 -2.04 -4.48 11.01
N GLU A 15 -3.01 -4.27 11.91
CA GLU A 15 -2.93 -3.26 12.96
C GLU A 15 -1.77 -3.54 13.94
N ASP A 16 -1.52 -4.82 14.23
CA ASP A 16 -0.39 -5.30 15.03
C ASP A 16 0.44 -6.29 14.21
N THR A 17 1.60 -5.84 13.75
CA THR A 17 2.54 -6.62 12.93
C THR A 17 3.15 -7.80 13.71
N GLY A 18 3.42 -7.62 15.01
CA GLY A 18 4.02 -8.65 15.86
C GLY A 18 3.04 -9.78 16.15
N ARG A 19 1.80 -9.44 16.50
CA ARG A 19 0.73 -10.41 16.70
C ARG A 19 0.40 -11.16 15.41
N PHE A 20 0.34 -10.45 14.28
CA PHE A 20 0.12 -11.09 12.97
C PHE A 20 1.21 -12.12 12.66
N ALA A 21 2.49 -11.76 12.82
CA ALA A 21 3.60 -12.67 12.55
C ALA A 21 3.59 -13.91 13.44
N ALA A 22 3.26 -13.75 14.74
CA ALA A 22 3.16 -14.85 15.68
C ALA A 22 2.04 -15.84 15.30
N GLU A 23 0.85 -15.35 14.96
CA GLU A 23 -0.28 -16.20 14.58
C GLU A 23 -0.10 -16.83 13.20
N ALA A 24 0.50 -16.12 12.23
CA ALA A 24 0.86 -16.70 10.95
C ALA A 24 1.83 -17.88 11.12
N GLY A 25 2.84 -17.72 11.97
CA GLY A 25 3.77 -18.81 12.32
C GLY A 25 3.07 -20.02 12.95
N ARG A 26 2.14 -19.78 13.89
CA ARG A 26 1.33 -20.86 14.50
C ARG A 26 0.44 -21.59 13.49
N ALA A 27 -0.08 -20.86 12.50
CA ALA A 27 -0.90 -21.41 11.42
C ALA A 27 -0.08 -22.10 10.31
N GLY A 28 1.26 -22.11 10.40
CA GLY A 28 2.13 -22.65 9.34
C GLY A 28 2.14 -21.80 8.06
N MET A 29 1.72 -20.54 8.15
CA MET A 29 1.71 -19.60 7.03
C MET A 29 3.03 -18.83 7.00
N ALA A 30 3.67 -18.76 5.83
CA ALA A 30 4.86 -17.94 5.65
C ALA A 30 4.49 -16.46 5.54
N ALA A 31 5.01 -15.64 6.46
CA ALA A 31 4.95 -14.18 6.37
C ALA A 31 6.24 -13.64 5.72
N ASP A 32 6.09 -12.69 4.79
CA ASP A 32 7.18 -12.00 4.11
C ASP A 32 7.02 -10.49 4.30
N GLY A 33 8.07 -9.80 4.76
CA GLY A 33 8.04 -8.38 5.10
C GLY A 33 8.92 -8.00 6.29
N PRO A 34 8.79 -6.75 6.81
CA PRO A 34 7.80 -5.74 6.41
C PRO A 34 8.10 -5.13 5.04
N HIS A 35 7.05 -4.92 4.25
CA HIS A 35 7.10 -4.22 2.97
C HIS A 35 6.40 -2.87 3.10
N PRO A 36 7.12 -1.73 3.01
CA PRO A 36 6.51 -0.42 3.20
C PRO A 36 5.58 -0.08 2.03
N ALA A 37 4.41 0.46 2.36
CA ALA A 37 3.47 1.07 1.43
C ALA A 37 2.83 2.28 2.09
N LEU A 38 2.38 3.23 1.26
CA LEU A 38 1.60 4.36 1.71
C LEU A 38 0.12 4.04 1.49
N LEU A 39 -0.71 4.29 2.50
CA LEU A 39 -2.16 4.33 2.36
C LEU A 39 -2.56 5.81 2.30
N VAL A 40 -3.00 6.26 1.13
CA VAL A 40 -3.56 7.59 0.94
C VAL A 40 -5.08 7.46 0.88
N GLN A 41 -5.78 8.26 1.68
CA GLN A 41 -7.24 8.26 1.76
C GLN A 41 -7.75 9.68 1.56
N GLY A 42 -8.96 9.79 1.03
CA GLY A 42 -9.62 11.08 0.84
C GLY A 42 -10.96 10.90 0.14
N ASP A 43 -11.56 12.02 -0.25
CA ASP A 43 -12.83 12.02 -0.96
C ASP A 43 -12.64 11.53 -2.41
N ASP A 44 -13.55 10.66 -2.84
CA ASP A 44 -13.57 10.12 -4.21
C ASP A 44 -14.13 11.17 -5.15
N GLU A 45 -13.23 12.02 -5.63
CA GLU A 45 -13.49 13.06 -6.60
C GLU A 45 -12.70 12.83 -7.89
N LEU A 46 -13.21 13.41 -8.98
CA LEU A 46 -12.52 13.37 -10.26
C LEU A 46 -11.08 13.90 -10.12
N GLY A 47 -10.12 13.06 -10.50
CA GLY A 47 -8.70 13.39 -10.48
C GLY A 47 -8.02 13.25 -9.11
N ALA A 48 -8.69 12.73 -8.07
CA ALA A 48 -8.07 12.54 -6.75
C ALA A 48 -6.77 11.73 -6.83
N LEU A 49 -6.79 10.56 -7.49
CA LEU A 49 -5.58 9.74 -7.67
C LEU A 49 -4.52 10.41 -8.55
N ALA A 50 -4.92 11.24 -9.51
CA ALA A 50 -3.99 11.99 -10.35
C ALA A 50 -3.24 13.05 -9.52
N ARG A 51 -3.93 13.73 -8.59
CA ARG A 51 -3.31 14.67 -7.65
C ARG A 51 -2.27 13.97 -6.76
N VAL A 52 -2.58 12.78 -6.23
CA VAL A 52 -1.63 11.98 -5.44
C VAL A 52 -0.36 11.65 -6.25
N ASN A 53 -0.53 11.17 -7.49
CA ASN A 53 0.61 10.85 -8.35
C ASN A 53 1.41 12.09 -8.77
N GLN A 54 0.75 13.23 -8.96
CA GLN A 54 1.41 14.50 -9.25
C GLN A 54 2.30 14.94 -8.07
N THR A 55 1.77 14.93 -6.84
CA THR A 55 2.54 15.26 -5.62
C THR A 55 3.78 14.39 -5.47
N LEU A 56 3.67 13.08 -5.72
CA LEU A 56 4.80 12.16 -5.67
C LEU A 56 5.82 12.48 -6.77
N THR A 57 5.35 12.70 -8.00
CA THR A 57 6.21 12.98 -9.16
C THR A 57 6.98 14.29 -8.99
N ASP A 58 6.33 15.35 -8.51
CA ASP A 58 6.94 16.66 -8.27
C ASP A 58 8.04 16.60 -7.19
N ALA A 59 7.94 15.66 -6.25
CA ALA A 59 8.95 15.40 -5.24
C ALA A 59 10.05 14.42 -5.69
N GLY A 60 10.02 13.99 -6.96
CA GLY A 60 10.94 12.99 -7.52
C GLY A 60 10.77 11.60 -6.94
N VAL A 61 9.59 11.26 -6.41
CA VAL A 61 9.27 9.94 -5.84
C VAL A 61 8.62 9.07 -6.91
N GLY A 62 9.30 8.00 -7.29
CA GLY A 62 8.78 7.06 -8.29
C GLY A 62 7.82 6.02 -7.69
N VAL A 63 6.61 5.95 -8.22
CA VAL A 63 5.63 4.88 -7.92
C VAL A 63 6.00 3.62 -8.72
N PHE A 64 6.13 2.48 -8.06
CA PHE A 64 6.37 1.20 -8.76
C PHE A 64 5.10 0.36 -8.93
N ALA A 65 4.16 0.49 -8.00
CA ALA A 65 2.86 -0.16 -8.05
C ALA A 65 1.86 0.63 -7.21
N ALA A 66 0.59 0.63 -7.60
CA ALA A 66 -0.47 1.20 -6.79
C ALA A 66 -1.80 0.49 -7.04
N THR A 67 -2.71 0.53 -6.06
CA THR A 67 -4.06 -0.04 -6.17
C THR A 67 -5.02 0.86 -5.40
N GLY A 68 -6.10 1.27 -6.08
CA GLY A 68 -7.15 2.11 -5.51
C GLY A 68 -8.45 1.36 -5.38
N VAL A 69 -9.18 1.63 -4.30
CA VAL A 69 -10.54 1.14 -4.05
C VAL A 69 -11.39 2.32 -3.62
N ALA A 70 -12.47 2.58 -4.34
CA ALA A 70 -13.51 3.50 -3.90
C ALA A 70 -14.47 2.76 -2.95
N ASP A 71 -14.92 3.41 -1.89
CA ASP A 71 -15.82 2.82 -0.90
C ASP A 71 -17.31 2.85 -1.31
N GLY A 72 -17.62 3.50 -2.44
CA GLY A 72 -18.98 3.69 -2.94
C GLY A 72 -19.83 4.69 -2.14
N ARG A 73 -19.25 5.36 -1.14
CA ARG A 73 -19.86 6.39 -0.29
C ARG A 73 -19.19 7.76 -0.46
N GLY A 74 -18.32 7.89 -1.45
CA GLY A 74 -17.63 9.14 -1.78
C GLY A 74 -16.25 9.26 -1.18
N SER A 75 -15.63 8.15 -0.72
CA SER A 75 -14.21 8.13 -0.33
C SER A 75 -13.41 7.06 -1.07
N PHE A 76 -12.09 7.22 -1.11
CA PHE A 76 -11.18 6.24 -1.68
C PHE A 76 -10.09 5.84 -0.66
N GLY A 77 -9.59 4.62 -0.83
CA GLY A 77 -8.32 4.17 -0.29
C GLY A 77 -7.36 3.84 -1.44
N TYR A 78 -6.14 4.35 -1.37
CA TYR A 78 -5.12 4.18 -2.39
C TYR A 78 -3.83 3.68 -1.77
N VAL A 79 -3.51 2.42 -2.02
CA VAL A 79 -2.26 1.79 -1.61
C VAL A 79 -1.22 2.08 -2.68
N VAL A 80 -0.13 2.76 -2.29
CA VAL A 80 0.96 3.15 -3.18
C VAL A 80 2.26 2.56 -2.69
N TYR A 81 2.98 1.91 -3.59
CA TYR A 81 4.32 1.46 -3.32
C TYR A 81 5.37 2.30 -4.07
N VAL A 82 6.37 2.76 -3.33
CA VAL A 82 7.49 3.57 -3.81
C VAL A 82 8.80 2.82 -3.64
N ARG A 83 9.89 3.31 -4.24
CA ARG A 83 11.21 2.70 -4.02
C ARG A 83 11.60 2.79 -2.54
N PRO A 84 12.30 1.80 -1.97
CA PRO A 84 12.68 1.80 -0.55
C PRO A 84 13.39 3.07 -0.08
N GLY A 85 14.24 3.67 -0.93
CA GLY A 85 14.95 4.92 -0.62
C GLY A 85 14.08 6.18 -0.58
N ASP A 86 12.84 6.11 -1.06
CA ASP A 86 11.93 7.26 -1.15
C ASP A 86 10.80 7.22 -0.11
N VAL A 87 10.70 6.16 0.69
CA VAL A 87 9.59 5.95 1.65
C VAL A 87 9.44 7.13 2.60
N ASP A 88 10.51 7.56 3.26
CA ASP A 88 10.47 8.66 4.23
C ASP A 88 10.09 10.00 3.58
N ARG A 89 10.50 10.21 2.31
CA ARG A 89 10.11 11.40 1.56
C ARG A 89 8.64 11.36 1.21
N ALA A 90 8.17 10.20 0.74
CA ALA A 90 6.77 9.99 0.36
C ALA A 90 5.84 10.21 1.56
N VAL A 91 6.18 9.66 2.73
CA VAL A 91 5.36 9.81 3.95
C VAL A 91 5.19 11.28 4.31
N LYS A 92 6.26 12.08 4.27
CA LYS A 92 6.22 13.51 4.60
C LYS A 92 5.33 14.36 3.68
N LEU A 93 5.02 13.89 2.47
CA LEU A 93 4.14 14.62 1.54
C LEU A 93 2.65 14.52 1.92
N PHE A 94 2.29 13.50 2.71
CA PHE A 94 0.90 13.20 3.09
C PHE A 94 0.70 13.18 4.62
N SER A 95 1.69 13.65 5.39
CA SER A 95 1.65 13.76 6.85
C SER A 95 0.99 15.04 7.33
#